data_AF-A0A950M771-F1
#
_entry.id   AF-A0A950M771-F1
#
_cell.length_a   1.000
_cell.length_b   1.000
_cell.length_c   1.000
_cell.angle_alpha   90.00
_cell.angle_beta   90.00
_cell.angle_gamma   90.00
#
_symmetry.space_group_name_H-M   'P 1'
#
loop_
_entity.id
_entity.type
_entity.pdbx_description
1 polymer ?
#
loop_
_entity_poly.entity_id
_entity_poly.type
_entity_poly.pdbx_seq_one_letter_code
_entity_poly.pdbx_strand_id
1 'polypeptide(L)'
;AAGVAILFGVAVAIAPHPARPAAVAATTVDQFAQVQTIINERCVACHSDHPTQPGFAAAPVGIMLQTPALVHQNAAKVYQQAVQLKAMPLGNLTHITDEERAEIGAWYEAGAK
;
A
#
# COMPACT_ATOMS: atom_id res chain seq x y z
N ALA A 1 11.21 28.36 35.97
CA ALA A 1 9.99 27.58 35.66
C ALA A 1 9.90 27.18 34.18
N ALA A 2 10.15 28.08 33.22
CA ALA A 2 10.02 27.78 31.78
C ALA A 2 11.03 26.74 31.22
N GLY A 3 12.26 26.65 31.76
CA GLY A 3 13.29 25.73 31.25
C GLY A 3 13.04 24.25 31.56
N VAL A 4 12.30 23.93 32.63
CA VAL A 4 11.97 22.53 32.99
C VAL A 4 10.85 21.99 32.11
N ALA A 5 9.90 22.84 31.72
CA ALA A 5 8.80 22.46 30.84
C ALA A 5 9.28 22.09 29.42
N ILE A 6 10.33 22.76 28.91
CA ILE A 6 10.89 22.48 27.58
C ILE A 6 11.64 21.14 27.57
N LEU A 7 12.37 20.81 28.64
CA LEU A 7 13.11 19.54 28.74
C LEU A 7 12.18 18.32 28.82
N PHE A 8 11.01 18.43 29.46
CA PHE A 8 10.01 17.36 29.47
C PHE A 8 9.33 17.16 28.11
N GLY A 9 9.09 18.24 27.35
CA GLY A 9 8.51 18.16 26.01
C GLY A 9 9.42 17.44 24.99
N VAL A 10 10.74 17.67 25.08
CA VAL A 10 11.73 17.00 24.21
C VAL A 10 11.91 15.53 24.60
N ALA A 11 11.85 15.20 25.88
CA ALA A 11 12.00 13.81 26.35
C ALA A 11 10.86 12.89 25.85
N VAL A 12 9.63 13.40 25.71
CA VAL A 12 8.49 12.64 25.17
C VAL A 12 8.59 12.43 23.66
N ALA A 13 9.17 13.38 22.92
CA ALA A 13 9.31 13.29 21.46
C ALA A 13 10.39 12.27 21.00
N ILE A 14 11.32 11.91 21.89
CA ILE A 14 12.41 10.94 21.61
C ILE A 14 12.09 9.57 22.23
N ALA A 15 10.94 9.44 22.91
CA ALA A 15 10.53 8.16 23.48
C ALA A 15 10.38 7.12 22.36
N PRO A 16 11.08 5.97 22.44
CA PRO A 16 10.97 4.93 21.43
C PRO A 16 9.51 4.46 21.37
N HIS A 17 8.91 4.57 20.18
CA HIS A 17 7.60 4.00 19.94
C HIS A 17 7.65 2.49 20.23
N PRO A 18 6.66 1.94 20.97
CA PRO A 18 6.61 0.51 21.21
C PRO A 18 6.62 -0.20 19.86
N ALA A 19 7.64 -1.03 19.64
CA ALA A 19 7.71 -1.88 18.47
C ALA A 19 6.43 -2.73 18.44
N ARG A 20 5.68 -2.60 17.34
CA ARG A 20 4.47 -3.38 17.11
C ARG A 20 4.82 -4.86 17.33
N PRO A 21 4.05 -5.61 18.14
CA PRO A 21 4.34 -7.02 18.38
C PRO A 21 4.50 -7.74 17.05
N ALA A 22 5.56 -8.54 16.93
CA ALA A 22 5.88 -9.28 15.72
C ALA A 22 4.62 -10.00 15.24
N ALA A 23 4.17 -9.65 14.03
CA ALA A 23 2.99 -10.25 13.42
C ALA A 23 3.18 -11.77 13.42
N VAL A 24 2.22 -12.50 13.97
CA VAL A 24 2.09 -13.94 13.78
C VAL A 24 2.22 -14.18 12.28
N ALA A 25 3.09 -15.12 11.87
CA ALA A 25 3.37 -15.37 10.46
C ALA A 25 2.05 -15.52 9.68
N ALA A 26 1.70 -14.48 8.92
CA ALA A 26 0.43 -14.42 8.22
C ALA A 26 0.39 -15.54 7.17
N THR A 27 -0.73 -16.24 7.05
CA THR A 27 -0.91 -17.21 5.97
C THR A 27 -0.96 -16.49 4.62
N THR A 28 -0.73 -17.19 3.51
CA THR A 28 -0.79 -16.60 2.17
C THR A 28 -2.17 -16.00 1.86
N VAL A 29 -3.23 -16.57 2.43
CA VAL A 29 -4.61 -16.08 2.31
C VAL A 29 -4.79 -14.77 3.06
N ASP A 30 -4.31 -14.70 4.31
CA ASP A 30 -4.39 -13.48 5.12
C ASP A 30 -3.57 -12.33 4.49
N GLN A 31 -2.38 -12.65 3.96
CA GLN A 31 -1.55 -11.69 3.25
C GLN A 31 -2.26 -11.13 2.01
N PHE A 32 -2.90 -11.99 1.22
CA PHE A 32 -3.63 -11.51 0.05
C PHE A 32 -4.86 -10.66 0.40
N ALA A 33 -5.59 -11.00 1.47
CA ALA A 33 -6.73 -10.19 1.91
C ALA A 33 -6.31 -8.75 2.27
N GLN A 34 -5.14 -8.62 2.90
CA GLN A 34 -4.54 -7.33 3.23
C GLN A 34 -4.10 -6.57 1.96
N VAL A 35 -3.44 -7.24 1.02
CA VAL A 35 -3.10 -6.65 -0.29
C VAL A 35 -4.34 -6.21 -1.07
N GLN A 36 -5.40 -7.02 -1.09
CA GLN A 36 -6.65 -6.67 -1.79
C GLN A 36 -7.27 -5.39 -1.21
N THR A 37 -7.17 -5.19 0.11
CA THR A 37 -7.62 -3.96 0.77
C THR A 37 -6.82 -2.75 0.26
N ILE A 38 -5.48 -2.85 0.25
CA ILE A 38 -4.61 -1.80 -0.27
C ILE A 38 -4.95 -1.50 -1.74
N ILE A 39 -5.09 -2.52 -2.59
CA ILE A 39 -5.40 -2.32 -4.01
C ILE A 39 -6.74 -1.61 -4.21
N ASN A 40 -7.76 -1.97 -3.42
CA ASN A 40 -9.07 -1.31 -3.46
C ASN A 40 -8.97 0.18 -3.11
N GLU A 41 -8.19 0.52 -2.07
CA GLU A 41 -8.04 1.90 -1.61
C GLU A 41 -7.13 2.75 -2.50
N ARG A 42 -6.08 2.14 -3.07
CA ARG A 42 -4.99 2.87 -3.73
C ARG A 42 -5.01 2.79 -5.26
N CYS A 43 -5.68 1.80 -5.85
CA CYS A 43 -5.55 1.52 -7.28
C CYS A 43 -6.88 1.51 -8.04
N VAL A 44 -7.93 0.95 -7.45
CA VAL A 44 -9.21 0.66 -8.15
C VAL A 44 -9.91 1.91 -8.69
N ALA A 45 -9.75 3.07 -8.05
CA ALA A 45 -10.33 4.33 -8.51
C ALA A 45 -9.89 4.71 -9.95
N CYS A 46 -8.68 4.31 -10.37
CA CYS A 46 -8.18 4.49 -11.74
C CYS A 46 -8.21 3.19 -12.54
N HIS A 47 -7.93 2.05 -11.90
CA HIS A 47 -7.76 0.74 -12.53
C HIS A 47 -8.99 -0.15 -12.34
N SER A 48 -10.13 0.27 -12.87
CA SER A 48 -11.37 -0.51 -12.86
C SER A 48 -12.13 -0.40 -14.18
N ASP A 49 -13.15 -1.25 -14.37
CA ASP A 49 -14.04 -1.19 -15.53
C ASP A 49 -14.81 0.13 -15.61
N HIS A 50 -15.08 0.74 -14.45
CA HIS A 50 -15.70 2.06 -14.32
C HIS A 50 -14.87 2.94 -13.39
N PRO A 51 -13.77 3.55 -13.90
CA PRO A 51 -12.93 4.44 -13.09
C PRO A 51 -13.74 5.59 -12.50
N THR A 52 -13.42 5.92 -11.25
CA THR A 52 -14.09 7.00 -10.50
C THR A 52 -13.19 8.21 -10.29
N GLN A 53 -11.88 8.07 -10.51
CA GLN A 53 -10.93 9.17 -10.44
C GLN A 53 -11.12 10.15 -11.61
N PRO A 54 -11.36 11.45 -11.35
CA PRO A 54 -11.40 12.46 -12.40
C PRO A 54 -10.17 12.44 -13.30
N GLY A 55 -10.39 12.53 -14.61
CA GLY A 55 -9.34 12.45 -15.63
C GLY A 55 -9.14 11.06 -16.25
N PHE A 56 -9.81 10.03 -15.73
CA PHE A 56 -9.76 8.67 -16.28
C PHE A 56 -11.13 8.25 -16.80
N ALA A 57 -11.31 8.23 -18.12
CA ALA A 57 -12.52 7.70 -18.76
C ALA A 57 -12.49 6.16 -18.91
N ALA A 58 -11.30 5.56 -18.81
CA ALA A 58 -11.07 4.13 -18.86
C ALA A 58 -9.80 3.79 -18.07
N ALA A 59 -9.67 2.51 -17.69
CA ALA A 59 -8.50 2.03 -16.99
C ALA A 59 -7.20 2.28 -17.79
N PRO A 60 -6.16 2.90 -17.19
CA PRO A 60 -4.89 3.12 -17.86
C PRO A 60 -4.33 1.81 -18.41
N VAL A 61 -3.87 1.84 -19.66
CA VAL A 61 -3.29 0.69 -20.39
C VAL A 61 -4.14 -0.59 -20.34
N GLY A 62 -5.45 -0.47 -20.10
CA GLY A 62 -6.38 -1.60 -20.02
C GLY A 62 -6.21 -2.48 -18.77
N ILE A 63 -5.48 -2.03 -17.75
CA ILE A 63 -5.26 -2.82 -16.52
C ILE A 63 -6.36 -2.52 -15.51
N MET A 64 -7.09 -3.58 -15.14
CA MET A 64 -8.16 -3.57 -14.16
C MET A 64 -7.72 -4.34 -12.91
N LEU A 65 -8.15 -3.90 -11.72
CA LEU A 65 -7.71 -4.43 -10.41
C LEU A 65 -8.87 -4.59 -9.41
N GLN A 66 -10.12 -4.44 -9.84
CA GLN A 66 -11.31 -4.45 -8.98
C GLN A 66 -11.76 -5.84 -8.50
N THR A 67 -11.12 -6.91 -8.96
CA THR A 67 -11.42 -8.27 -8.49
C THR A 67 -10.15 -9.02 -8.13
N PRO A 68 -10.20 -10.00 -7.19
CA PRO A 68 -9.05 -10.82 -6.84
C PRO A 68 -8.35 -11.47 -8.04
N ALA A 69 -9.13 -12.02 -8.97
CA ALA A 69 -8.59 -12.65 -10.17
C ALA A 69 -7.78 -11.67 -11.03
N LEU A 70 -8.26 -10.44 -11.17
CA LEU A 70 -7.57 -9.38 -11.92
C LEU A 70 -6.31 -8.89 -11.20
N VAL A 71 -6.33 -8.82 -9.86
CA VAL A 71 -5.13 -8.49 -9.07
C VAL A 71 -4.05 -9.55 -9.26
N HIS A 72 -4.40 -10.83 -9.15
CA HIS A 72 -3.48 -11.93 -9.40
C HIS A 72 -2.95 -11.93 -10.85
N GLN A 73 -3.82 -11.74 -11.84
CA GLN A 73 -3.41 -11.66 -13.25
C GLN A 73 -2.39 -10.56 -13.52
N ASN A 74 -2.44 -9.46 -12.76
CA ASN A 74 -1.57 -8.30 -12.94
C ASN A 74 -0.51 -8.14 -11.84
N ALA A 75 -0.29 -9.17 -11.01
CA ALA A 75 0.56 -9.10 -9.81
C ALA A 75 1.97 -8.59 -10.13
N ALA A 76 2.61 -9.10 -11.18
CA ALA A 76 3.94 -8.65 -11.62
C ALA A 76 3.98 -7.16 -11.99
N LYS A 77 2.94 -6.65 -12.66
CA LYS A 77 2.85 -5.22 -13.03
C LYS A 77 2.60 -4.35 -11.81
N VAL A 78 1.72 -4.78 -10.91
CA VAL A 78 1.46 -4.09 -9.63
C VAL A 78 2.77 -4.00 -8.84
N TYR A 79 3.49 -5.11 -8.69
CA TYR A 79 4.78 -5.15 -8.00
C TYR A 79 5.81 -4.21 -8.65
N GLN A 80 5.97 -4.27 -9.97
CA GLN A 80 6.90 -3.39 -10.67
C GLN A 80 6.55 -1.90 -10.49
N GLN A 81 5.30 -1.52 -10.70
CA GLN A 81 4.91 -0.10 -10.74
C GLN A 81 4.74 0.50 -9.34
N ALA A 82 4.16 -0.24 -8.40
CA ALA A 82 3.91 0.25 -7.05
C ALA A 82 5.11 -0.02 -6.13
N VAL A 83 5.80 -1.15 -6.24
CA VAL A 83 6.86 -1.48 -5.26
C VAL A 83 8.23 -1.06 -5.77
N GLN A 84 8.64 -1.53 -6.96
CA GLN A 84 9.99 -1.28 -7.46
C GLN A 84 10.19 0.15 -7.93
N LEU A 85 9.32 0.63 -8.84
CA LEU A 85 9.46 1.94 -9.46
C LEU A 85 8.83 3.05 -8.64
N LYS A 86 7.91 2.71 -7.72
CA LYS A 86 7.06 3.65 -6.98
C LYS A 86 6.37 4.70 -7.87
N ALA A 87 6.14 4.35 -9.13
CA ALA A 87 5.54 5.22 -10.14
C ALA A 87 4.01 5.30 -10.00
N MET A 88 3.40 4.28 -9.39
CA MET A 88 1.98 4.22 -9.09
C MET A 88 1.74 4.27 -7.58
N PRO A 89 0.65 4.90 -7.12
CA PRO A 89 -0.27 5.77 -7.87
C PRO A 89 0.46 6.98 -8.47
N LEU A 90 -0.02 7.49 -9.61
CA LEU A 90 0.56 8.67 -10.26
C LEU A 90 0.67 9.81 -9.26
N GLY A 91 1.88 10.37 -9.09
CA GLY A 91 2.14 11.45 -8.12
C GLY A 91 1.76 11.12 -6.67
N ASN A 92 1.60 9.84 -6.33
CA ASN A 92 1.05 9.36 -5.07
C ASN A 92 -0.32 9.95 -4.69
N LEU A 93 -1.22 10.12 -5.67
CA LEU A 93 -2.54 10.75 -5.48
C LEU A 93 -3.42 10.10 -4.38
N THR A 94 -3.28 8.79 -4.15
CA THR A 94 -4.07 8.07 -3.13
C THR A 94 -3.32 7.89 -1.81
N HIS A 95 -2.15 8.54 -1.67
CA HIS A 95 -1.30 8.48 -0.49
C HIS A 95 -0.91 7.06 -0.06
N ILE A 96 -0.55 6.19 -1.01
CA ILE A 96 -0.02 4.87 -0.63
C ILE A 96 1.27 5.06 0.18
N THR A 97 1.40 4.31 1.27
CA THR A 97 2.57 4.39 2.16
C THR A 97 3.65 3.38 1.77
N ASP A 98 4.86 3.54 2.32
CA ASP A 98 5.93 2.58 2.10
C ASP A 98 5.65 1.23 2.78
N GLU A 99 4.91 1.24 3.89
CA GLU A 99 4.43 0.02 4.56
C GLU A 99 3.44 -0.76 3.69
N GLU A 100 2.46 -0.07 3.08
CA GLU A 100 1.51 -0.70 2.15
C GLU A 100 2.24 -1.28 0.92
N ARG A 101 3.26 -0.58 0.39
CA ARG A 101 4.11 -1.11 -0.69
C ARG A 101 4.88 -2.35 -0.24
N ALA A 102 5.37 -2.37 1.00
CA ALA A 102 6.06 -3.53 1.55
C ALA A 102 5.13 -4.74 1.69
N GLU A 103 3.86 -4.54 2.08
CA GLU A 103 2.84 -5.59 2.13
C GLU A 103 2.57 -6.18 0.74
N ILE A 104 2.41 -5.34 -0.29
CA ILE A 104 2.29 -5.79 -1.70
C ILE A 104 3.53 -6.58 -2.13
N GLY A 105 4.73 -6.07 -1.79
CA GLY A 105 5.99 -6.70 -2.16
C GLY A 105 6.18 -8.07 -1.51
N ALA A 106 5.87 -8.20 -0.23
CA ALA A 106 5.96 -9.45 0.51
C ALA A 106 5.02 -10.51 -0.08
N TRP A 107 3.78 -10.14 -0.39
CA TRP A 107 2.81 -11.04 -1.04
C TRP A 107 3.28 -11.52 -2.41
N TYR A 108 3.81 -10.62 -3.25
CA TYR A 108 4.33 -10.98 -4.57
C TYR A 108 5.50 -11.96 -4.46
N GLU A 109 6.47 -11.67 -3.59
CA GLU A 109 7.65 -12.52 -3.39
C GLU A 109 7.32 -13.86 -2.72
N ALA A 110 6.23 -13.93 -1.94
CA ALA A 110 5.75 -15.16 -1.31
C ALA A 110 5.08 -16.16 -2.28
N GLY A 111 4.97 -15.83 -3.57
CA GLY A 111 4.56 -16.79 -4.61
C GLY A 111 3.45 -16.31 -5.54
N ALA A 112 2.98 -15.06 -5.44
CA ALA A 112 2.02 -14.49 -6.37
C ALA A 112 2.66 -13.98 -7.68
N LYS A 113 3.74 -14.63 -8.13
CA LYS A 113 4.50 -14.29 -9.35
C LYS A 113 3.73 -14.65 -10.62
#